data_AF-A0A5B7ZV09-F1
#
_entry.id   AF-A0A5B7ZV09-F1
#
_cell.length_a   1.000
_cell.length_b   1.000
_cell.length_c   1.000
_cell.angle_alpha   90.00
_cell.angle_beta   90.00
_cell.angle_gamma   90.00
#
_symmetry.space_group_name_H-M   'P 1'
#
loop_
_entity.id
_entity.type
_entity.pdbx_description
1 polymer ?
#
loop_
_entity_poly.entity_id
_entity_poly.type
_entity_poly.pdbx_seq_one_letter_code
_entity_poly.pdbx_strand_id
1 'polypeptide(L)'
;MIPRHPFQRPRTGAGWASGAYHGGQDMGGNDNASGKFEGFRGVINDIRLLLTDLLGLGRPDAEQQVIIEVFFGLMGYVAKADRLVSSHESNLANTVMDDIDLSLAGRHMAMEAFERGMHRNINVNAELLRFTDAHPAGSEHNERLYDVLLRLAASDGRLDPREYETMALVTKSLGLPAETLDARLAQYTIKR
;
A
#
# COMPACT_ATOMS: atom_id res chain seq x y z
N MET A 1 -13.08 -32.84 -65.95
CA MET A 1 -14.16 -31.85 -66.12
C MET A 1 -13.53 -30.47 -66.28
N ILE A 2 -13.69 -29.89 -67.47
CA ILE A 2 -13.26 -28.56 -67.91
C ILE A 2 -14.41 -27.56 -67.58
N PRO A 3 -14.35 -26.23 -67.83
CA PRO A 3 -13.28 -25.20 -67.82
C PRO A 3 -13.71 -23.96 -66.99
N ARG A 4 -12.89 -22.89 -66.90
CA ARG A 4 -13.27 -21.57 -67.46
C ARG A 4 -12.13 -20.57 -67.51
N HIS A 5 -12.22 -19.79 -68.58
CA HIS A 5 -11.26 -18.93 -69.26
C HIS A 5 -10.91 -17.63 -68.50
N PRO A 6 -9.90 -16.87 -68.98
CA PRO A 6 -9.31 -15.72 -68.31
C PRO A 6 -10.19 -14.46 -68.48
N PHE A 7 -9.75 -13.30 -67.98
CA PHE A 7 -9.79 -11.99 -68.68
C PHE A 7 -9.46 -10.82 -67.72
N GLN A 8 -8.48 -10.02 -68.18
CA GLN A 8 -8.36 -8.55 -68.15
C GLN A 8 -8.21 -7.73 -66.86
N ARG A 9 -7.20 -6.84 -66.93
CA ARG A 9 -6.99 -5.65 -66.09
C ARG A 9 -7.97 -4.53 -66.51
N PRO A 10 -8.12 -3.46 -65.72
CA PRO A 10 -7.40 -2.24 -66.12
C PRO A 10 -6.80 -1.44 -64.95
N ARG A 11 -5.75 -0.67 -65.29
CA ARG A 11 -5.29 0.50 -64.53
C ARG A 11 -6.26 1.66 -64.79
N THR A 12 -6.32 2.62 -63.85
CA THR A 12 -6.19 4.08 -64.02
C THR A 12 -7.24 4.87 -63.22
N GLY A 13 -6.75 5.84 -62.44
CA GLY A 13 -7.48 6.99 -61.92
C GLY A 13 -7.47 7.06 -60.39
N ALA A 14 -7.23 8.16 -59.70
CA ALA A 14 -6.74 9.50 -60.04
C ALA A 14 -6.63 10.26 -58.70
N GLY A 15 -5.48 10.89 -58.38
CA GLY A 15 -5.30 11.87 -57.29
C GLY A 15 -5.63 11.37 -55.86
N TRP A 16 -5.16 11.92 -54.76
CA TRP A 16 -4.76 13.28 -54.44
C TRP A 16 -3.72 13.27 -53.32
N ALA A 17 -2.90 14.30 -53.32
CA ALA A 17 -1.91 14.60 -52.30
C ALA A 17 -2.51 14.79 -50.90
N SER A 18 -1.78 14.35 -49.87
CA SER A 18 -1.31 15.19 -48.74
C SER A 18 -0.73 14.29 -47.65
N GLY A 19 0.59 14.20 -47.59
CA GLY A 19 1.30 13.69 -46.43
C GLY A 19 1.33 14.76 -45.35
N ALA A 20 0.42 14.68 -44.39
CA ALA A 20 0.53 15.35 -43.10
C ALA A 20 0.45 14.26 -42.04
N TYR A 21 1.62 13.78 -41.62
CA TYR A 21 1.75 12.99 -40.40
C TYR A 21 1.44 13.91 -39.22
N HIS A 22 0.19 13.92 -38.76
CA HIS A 22 -0.14 14.35 -37.41
C HIS A 22 0.34 13.23 -36.47
N GLY A 23 1.61 13.33 -36.07
CA GLY A 23 2.19 12.49 -35.04
C GLY A 23 1.59 12.84 -33.68
N GLY A 24 1.22 11.81 -32.95
CA GLY A 24 1.13 11.83 -31.49
C GLY A 24 -0.06 12.60 -30.93
N GLN A 25 -1.17 11.90 -30.74
CA GLN A 25 -1.93 12.11 -29.51
C GLN A 25 -0.96 11.91 -28.36
N ASP A 26 -0.58 13.00 -27.68
CA ASP A 26 0.03 12.90 -26.36
C ASP A 26 -0.94 12.16 -25.46
N MET A 27 -0.64 10.88 -25.24
CA MET A 27 -1.29 10.07 -24.23
C MET A 27 -0.88 10.65 -22.88
N GLY A 28 -1.76 11.47 -22.31
CA GLY A 28 -1.75 11.78 -20.88
C GLY A 28 -1.96 10.49 -20.09
N GLY A 29 -0.86 9.83 -19.77
CA GLY A 29 -0.83 8.53 -19.12
C GLY A 29 0.06 8.55 -17.88
N ASN A 30 -0.58 8.71 -16.74
CA ASN A 30 -0.14 8.28 -15.40
C ASN A 30 1.00 9.06 -14.70
N ASP A 31 0.74 10.34 -14.40
CA ASP A 31 1.52 11.11 -13.42
C ASP A 31 1.14 10.81 -11.95
N ASN A 32 0.17 9.91 -11.71
CA ASN A 32 -0.36 9.64 -10.37
C ASN A 32 0.43 8.55 -9.62
N ALA A 33 1.05 7.61 -10.35
CA ALA A 33 1.84 6.54 -9.73
C ALA A 33 3.17 7.05 -9.12
N SER A 34 3.79 8.08 -9.72
CA SER A 34 5.03 8.68 -9.21
C SER A 34 4.82 9.44 -7.90
N GLY A 35 3.75 10.23 -7.79
CA GLY A 35 3.40 10.96 -6.56
C GLY A 35 3.00 10.06 -5.40
N LYS A 36 2.25 8.97 -5.67
CA LYS A 36 1.91 7.94 -4.68
C LYS A 36 3.17 7.28 -4.09
N PHE A 37 4.18 7.01 -4.92
CA PHE A 37 5.45 6.41 -4.49
C PHE A 37 6.32 7.36 -3.65
N GLU A 38 6.24 8.68 -3.90
CA GLU A 38 6.94 9.69 -3.09
C GLU A 38 6.32 9.87 -1.70
N GLY A 39 4.98 9.94 -1.60
CA GLY A 39 4.30 9.97 -0.31
C GLY A 39 4.61 8.72 0.52
N PHE A 40 4.57 7.56 -0.14
CA PHE A 40 4.90 6.27 0.43
C PHE A 40 6.34 6.17 0.98
N ARG A 41 7.33 6.74 0.30
CA ARG A 41 8.71 6.83 0.81
C ARG A 41 8.82 7.60 2.12
N GLY A 42 8.00 8.64 2.30
CA GLY A 42 7.91 9.35 3.58
C GLY A 42 7.43 8.43 4.70
N VAL A 43 6.39 7.63 4.42
CA VAL A 43 5.81 6.69 5.39
C VAL A 43 6.78 5.57 5.75
N ILE A 44 7.60 5.08 4.82
CA ILE A 44 8.63 4.05 5.09
C ILE A 44 9.62 4.52 6.16
N ASN A 45 10.03 5.79 6.14
CA ASN A 45 10.93 6.31 7.17
C ASN A 45 10.29 6.32 8.56
N ASP A 46 9.00 6.68 8.66
CA ASP A 46 8.26 6.64 9.92
C ASP A 46 8.09 5.20 10.43
N ILE A 47 7.77 4.26 9.52
CA ILE A 47 7.71 2.82 9.79
C ILE A 47 9.04 2.33 10.37
N ARG A 48 10.15 2.69 9.73
CA ARG A 48 11.49 2.29 10.15
C ARG A 48 11.79 2.80 11.55
N LEU A 49 11.51 4.06 11.84
CA LEU A 49 11.74 4.66 13.16
C LEU A 49 10.91 3.97 14.24
N LEU A 50 9.62 3.72 13.98
CA LEU A 50 8.74 2.99 14.87
C LEU A 50 9.29 1.58 15.18
N LEU A 51 9.62 0.82 14.14
CA LEU A 51 10.06 -0.57 14.29
C LEU A 51 11.43 -0.68 14.93
N THR A 52 12.34 0.25 14.68
CA THR A 52 13.66 0.27 15.34
C THR A 52 13.53 0.51 16.84
N ASP A 53 12.60 1.39 17.24
CA ASP A 53 12.30 1.70 18.65
C ASP A 53 11.65 0.50 19.36
N LEU A 54 10.67 -0.13 18.69
CA LEU A 54 9.92 -1.27 19.20
C LEU A 54 10.71 -2.57 19.28
N LEU A 55 11.52 -2.87 18.26
CA LEU A 55 12.24 -4.14 18.19
C LEU A 55 13.56 -4.11 18.96
N GLY A 56 14.11 -2.92 19.21
CA GLY A 56 15.47 -2.78 19.73
C GLY A 56 16.52 -3.40 18.79
N LEU A 57 17.80 -3.19 19.10
CA LEU A 57 18.89 -3.78 18.32
C LEU A 57 19.23 -5.17 18.90
N GLY A 58 18.62 -6.25 18.39
CA GLY A 58 18.82 -7.60 18.92
C GLY A 58 18.22 -8.75 18.11
N ARG A 59 18.27 -9.98 18.64
CA ARG A 59 17.56 -11.14 18.07
C ARG A 59 16.09 -11.10 18.50
N PRO A 60 15.14 -11.48 17.63
CA PRO A 60 13.72 -11.52 17.97
C PRO A 60 13.42 -12.47 19.12
N ASP A 61 13.24 -11.89 20.31
CA ASP A 61 12.59 -12.55 21.45
C ASP A 61 11.07 -12.67 21.19
N ALA A 62 10.34 -13.26 22.15
CA ALA A 62 8.91 -13.52 21.98
C ALA A 62 8.10 -12.22 21.76
N GLU A 63 8.54 -11.10 22.34
CA GLU A 63 7.88 -9.81 22.22
C GLU A 63 8.11 -9.19 20.83
N GLN A 64 9.36 -9.23 20.35
CA GLN A 64 9.72 -8.81 19.00
C GLN A 64 8.98 -9.62 17.92
N GLN A 65 8.77 -10.91 18.14
CA GLN A 65 7.98 -11.75 17.23
C GLN A 65 6.52 -11.29 17.14
N VAL A 66 5.89 -11.00 18.29
CA VAL A 66 4.52 -10.45 18.32
C VAL A 66 4.47 -9.11 17.57
N ILE A 67 5.44 -8.23 17.78
CA ILE A 67 5.51 -6.93 17.10
C ILE A 67 5.61 -7.12 15.58
N ILE A 68 6.52 -7.99 15.12
CA ILE A 68 6.67 -8.29 13.68
C ILE A 68 5.37 -8.84 13.10
N GLU A 69 4.78 -9.85 13.73
CA GLU A 69 3.55 -10.48 13.24
C GLU A 69 2.38 -9.50 13.16
N VAL A 70 2.15 -8.73 14.23
CA VAL A 70 1.04 -7.77 14.27
C VAL A 70 1.26 -6.68 13.24
N PHE A 71 2.45 -6.09 13.21
CA PHE A 71 2.75 -4.96 12.36
C PHE A 71 2.63 -5.31 10.87
N PHE A 72 3.29 -6.38 10.43
CA PHE A 72 3.24 -6.81 9.04
C PHE A 72 1.85 -7.32 8.65
N GLY A 73 1.12 -7.97 9.56
CA GLY A 73 -0.27 -8.36 9.34
C GLY A 73 -1.19 -7.15 9.10
N LEU A 74 -1.12 -6.14 9.97
CA LEU A 74 -1.89 -4.91 9.81
C LEU A 74 -1.50 -4.15 8.55
N MET A 75 -0.20 -4.09 8.24
CA MET A 75 0.29 -3.47 7.01
C MET A 75 -0.28 -4.17 5.77
N GLY A 76 -0.26 -5.51 5.72
CA GLY A 76 -0.87 -6.26 4.62
C GLY A 76 -2.39 -6.05 4.54
N TYR A 77 -3.05 -5.92 5.69
CA TYR A 77 -4.49 -5.63 5.72
C TYR A 77 -4.80 -4.23 5.13
N VAL A 78 -4.08 -3.20 5.56
CA VAL A 78 -4.24 -1.84 5.02
C VAL A 78 -3.84 -1.79 3.55
N ALA A 79 -2.71 -2.39 3.17
CA ALA A 79 -2.21 -2.43 1.79
C ALA A 79 -3.20 -3.05 0.81
N LYS A 80 -3.97 -4.06 1.22
CA LYS A 80 -5.03 -4.63 0.39
C LYS A 80 -6.27 -3.74 0.26
N ALA A 81 -6.51 -2.84 1.22
CA ALA A 81 -7.61 -1.87 1.14
C ALA A 81 -7.23 -0.77 0.13
N ASP A 82 -5.95 -0.41 0.11
CA ASP A 82 -5.38 0.59 -0.76
C ASP A 82 -5.13 0.06 -2.18
N ARG A 83 -5.52 0.84 -3.19
CA ARG A 83 -5.25 0.54 -4.60
C ARG A 83 -3.79 0.76 -5.00
N LEU A 84 -2.93 1.25 -4.09
CA LEU A 84 -1.51 1.51 -4.35
C LEU A 84 -0.71 0.25 -4.73
N VAL A 85 -1.18 -0.96 -4.39
CA VAL A 85 -0.24 -2.06 -4.16
C VAL A 85 -0.36 -3.24 -5.14
N SER A 86 -1.35 -3.28 -6.03
CA SER A 86 -1.61 -4.46 -6.89
C SER A 86 -0.44 -4.99 -7.76
N SER A 87 0.60 -4.19 -8.00
CA SER A 87 1.82 -4.62 -8.72
C SER A 87 3.09 -4.64 -7.85
N HIS A 88 3.03 -4.17 -6.60
CA HIS A 88 4.19 -3.92 -5.73
C HIS A 88 3.99 -4.40 -4.27
N GLU A 89 3.00 -5.26 -3.99
CA GLU A 89 2.63 -5.78 -2.65
C GLU A 89 3.83 -6.35 -1.89
N SER A 90 4.57 -7.26 -2.51
CA SER A 90 5.77 -7.86 -1.88
C SER A 90 6.92 -6.86 -1.75
N ASN A 91 7.00 -5.84 -2.61
CA ASN A 91 8.10 -4.87 -2.58
C ASN A 91 8.02 -3.95 -1.36
N LEU A 92 6.81 -3.58 -0.91
CA LEU A 92 6.62 -2.82 0.33
C LEU A 92 7.19 -3.59 1.52
N ALA A 93 6.73 -4.82 1.71
CA ALA A 93 7.15 -5.64 2.84
C ALA A 93 8.66 -5.87 2.82
N ASN A 94 9.22 -6.21 1.65
CA ASN A 94 10.67 -6.39 1.47
C ASN A 94 11.46 -5.12 1.80
N THR A 95 11.02 -3.95 1.34
CA THR A 95 11.71 -2.68 1.61
C THR A 95 11.78 -2.39 3.11
N VAL A 96 10.66 -2.57 3.82
CA VAL A 96 10.62 -2.37 5.28
C VAL A 96 11.52 -3.36 6.01
N MET A 97 11.53 -4.63 5.57
CA MET A 97 12.39 -5.66 6.16
C MET A 97 13.88 -5.39 5.95
N ASP A 98 14.27 -4.91 4.78
CA ASP A 98 15.65 -4.53 4.47
C ASP A 98 16.10 -3.33 5.31
N ASP A 99 15.24 -2.33 5.49
CA ASP A 99 15.57 -1.08 6.20
C ASP A 99 15.77 -1.24 7.71
N ILE A 100 15.15 -2.25 8.33
CA ILE A 100 15.30 -2.55 9.76
C ILE A 100 16.26 -3.72 10.03
N ASP A 101 16.97 -4.19 9.00
CA ASP A 101 17.93 -5.31 9.06
C ASP A 101 17.36 -6.57 9.73
N LEU A 102 16.13 -6.95 9.35
CA LEU A 102 15.48 -8.13 9.90
C LEU A 102 16.28 -9.40 9.58
N SER A 103 16.53 -10.21 10.61
CA SER A 103 17.13 -11.55 10.46
C SER A 103 16.31 -12.44 9.52
N LEU A 104 16.92 -13.47 8.93
CA LEU A 104 16.24 -14.39 8.01
C LEU A 104 14.95 -15.00 8.60
N ALA A 105 14.97 -15.38 9.89
CA ALA A 105 13.80 -15.91 10.57
C ALA A 105 12.71 -14.85 10.75
N GLY A 106 13.10 -13.62 11.12
CA GLY A 106 12.17 -12.50 11.23
C GLY A 106 11.55 -12.10 9.89
N ARG A 107 12.32 -12.15 8.79
CA ARG A 107 11.82 -11.90 7.43
C ARG A 107 10.74 -12.90 7.02
N HIS A 108 10.95 -14.19 7.31
CA HIS A 108 9.97 -15.23 7.02
C HIS A 108 8.64 -14.96 7.77
N MET A 109 8.74 -14.69 9.06
CA MET A 109 7.59 -14.35 9.92
C MET A 109 6.86 -13.10 9.42
N ALA A 110 7.61 -12.06 9.07
CA ALA A 110 7.07 -10.82 8.53
C ALA A 110 6.31 -11.05 7.22
N MET A 111 6.86 -11.87 6.30
CA MET A 111 6.21 -12.18 5.03
C MET A 111 4.94 -13.00 5.23
N GLU A 112 4.97 -14.05 6.05
CA GLU A 112 3.78 -14.84 6.37
C GLU A 112 2.68 -13.98 6.99
N ALA A 113 3.05 -13.10 7.93
CA ALA A 113 2.11 -12.18 8.55
C ALA A 113 1.50 -11.21 7.53
N PHE A 114 2.34 -10.61 6.67
CA PHE A 114 1.91 -9.71 5.61
C PHE A 114 0.92 -10.38 4.65
N GLU A 115 1.21 -11.59 4.20
CA GLU A 115 0.33 -12.37 3.32
C GLU A 115 -1.01 -12.70 3.99
N ARG A 116 -1.02 -13.05 5.29
CA ARG A 116 -2.28 -13.24 6.03
C ARG A 116 -3.12 -11.96 6.04
N GLY A 117 -2.49 -10.81 6.26
CA GLY A 117 -3.15 -9.49 6.20
C GLY A 117 -3.74 -9.21 4.83
N MET A 118 -2.96 -9.44 3.78
CA MET A 118 -3.36 -9.31 2.37
C MET A 118 -4.55 -10.20 2.01
N HIS A 119 -4.61 -11.40 2.57
CA HIS A 119 -5.73 -12.33 2.41
C HIS A 119 -6.94 -12.01 3.28
N ARG A 120 -6.94 -10.89 4.03
CA ARG A 120 -7.98 -10.55 5.02
C ARG A 120 -8.17 -11.64 6.09
N ASN A 121 -7.15 -12.47 6.29
CA ASN A 121 -7.18 -13.62 7.19
C ASN A 121 -6.55 -13.27 8.55
N ILE A 122 -6.83 -12.06 9.03
CA ILE A 122 -6.44 -11.61 10.37
C ILE A 122 -7.65 -10.99 11.05
N ASN A 123 -7.72 -11.16 12.37
CA ASN A 123 -8.64 -10.40 13.19
C ASN A 123 -7.90 -9.13 13.65
N VAL A 124 -8.11 -8.02 12.94
CA VAL A 124 -7.46 -6.72 13.20
C VAL A 124 -7.56 -6.31 14.67
N ASN A 125 -8.72 -6.53 15.29
CA ASN A 125 -8.93 -6.19 16.70
C ASN A 125 -8.08 -7.08 17.62
N ALA A 126 -8.00 -8.38 17.35
CA ALA A 126 -7.17 -9.31 18.12
C ALA A 126 -5.66 -9.02 17.96
N GLU A 127 -5.21 -8.68 16.74
CA GLU A 127 -3.81 -8.32 16.51
C GLU A 127 -3.44 -7.01 17.22
N LEU A 128 -4.30 -6.00 17.14
CA LEU A 128 -4.11 -4.75 17.88
C LEU A 128 -4.13 -4.97 19.40
N LEU A 129 -5.00 -5.85 19.90
CA LEU A 129 -5.00 -6.23 21.31
C LEU A 129 -3.67 -6.86 21.74
N ARG A 130 -3.11 -7.77 20.94
CA ARG A 130 -1.78 -8.36 21.20
C ARG A 130 -0.68 -7.30 21.26
N PHE A 131 -0.76 -6.27 20.42
CA PHE A 131 0.17 -5.14 20.44
C PHE A 131 -0.01 -4.26 21.68
N THR A 132 -1.26 -3.96 22.06
CA THR A 132 -1.57 -3.15 23.25
C THR A 132 -1.36 -3.88 24.58
N ASP A 133 -1.34 -5.21 24.58
CA ASP A 133 -1.02 -6.02 25.76
C ASP A 133 0.48 -5.90 26.10
N ALA A 134 1.32 -5.76 25.08
CA ALA A 134 2.74 -5.41 25.23
C ALA A 134 2.96 -3.90 25.54
N HIS A 135 2.06 -3.02 25.08
CA HIS A 135 2.19 -1.56 25.23
C HIS A 135 0.88 -0.90 25.69
N PRO A 136 0.81 -0.30 26.88
CA PRO A 136 -0.43 0.30 27.41
C PRO A 136 -1.13 1.23 26.41
N ALA A 137 -2.47 1.18 26.37
CA ALA A 137 -3.28 2.08 25.54
C ALA A 137 -2.92 3.56 25.79
N GLY A 138 -2.78 4.35 24.73
CA GLY A 138 -2.32 5.75 24.80
C GLY A 138 -0.80 5.92 25.03
N SER A 139 -0.01 4.84 25.01
CA SER A 139 1.45 4.95 24.95
C SER A 139 1.91 5.57 23.63
N GLU A 140 3.11 6.15 23.64
CA GLU A 140 3.75 6.73 22.46
C GLU A 140 3.85 5.74 21.29
N HIS A 141 4.05 4.45 21.58
CA HIS A 141 4.09 3.39 20.59
C HIS A 141 2.75 3.17 19.88
N ASN A 142 1.63 3.21 20.61
CA ASN A 142 0.29 3.10 20.03
C ASN A 142 -0.05 4.31 19.15
N GLU A 143 0.32 5.51 19.59
CA GLU A 143 0.15 6.74 18.81
C GLU A 143 0.97 6.73 17.51
N ARG A 144 2.24 6.31 17.58
CA ARG A 144 3.10 6.20 16.40
C ARG A 144 2.65 5.08 15.45
N LEU A 145 2.20 3.93 15.97
CA LEU A 145 1.62 2.86 15.14
C LEU A 145 0.37 3.37 14.41
N TYR A 146 -0.51 4.06 15.12
CA TYR A 146 -1.71 4.66 14.54
C TYR A 146 -1.37 5.66 13.42
N ASP A 147 -0.40 6.53 13.66
CA ASP A 147 0.05 7.51 12.66
C ASP A 147 0.61 6.86 11.41
N VAL A 148 1.42 5.81 11.56
CA VAL A 148 1.95 5.03 10.45
C VAL A 148 0.84 4.38 9.63
N LEU A 149 -0.12 3.72 10.28
CA LEU A 149 -1.24 3.08 9.60
C LEU A 149 -2.14 4.10 8.89
N LEU A 150 -2.38 5.25 9.52
CA LEU A 150 -3.16 6.34 8.93
C LEU A 150 -2.47 6.93 7.71
N ARG A 151 -1.14 7.14 7.77
CA ARG A 151 -0.36 7.64 6.63
C ARG A 151 -0.28 6.64 5.49
N LEU A 152 -0.21 5.34 5.78
CA LEU A 152 -0.32 4.29 4.77
C LEU A 152 -1.68 4.35 4.07
N ALA A 153 -2.77 4.40 4.85
CA ALA A 153 -4.13 4.48 4.32
C ALA A 153 -4.42 5.79 3.58
N ALA A 154 -3.76 6.89 3.94
CA ALA A 154 -3.91 8.21 3.33
C ALA A 154 -2.82 8.54 2.31
N SER A 155 -2.09 7.55 1.81
CA SER A 155 -0.86 7.78 1.05
C SER A 155 -1.10 8.44 -0.32
N ASP A 156 -2.32 8.37 -0.86
CA ASP A 156 -2.72 9.11 -2.06
C ASP A 156 -3.39 10.46 -1.78
N GLY A 157 -3.34 10.88 -0.52
CA GLY A 157 -3.88 12.13 -0.04
C GLY A 157 -5.40 12.12 0.13
N ARG A 158 -6.09 10.97 0.08
CA ARG A 158 -7.49 10.81 0.49
C ARG A 158 -7.68 9.45 1.20
N LEU A 159 -8.77 9.29 1.94
CA LEU A 159 -9.29 7.98 2.32
C LEU A 159 -10.59 7.74 1.58
N ASP A 160 -10.71 6.60 0.91
CA ASP A 160 -11.98 6.11 0.42
C ASP A 160 -12.85 5.54 1.58
N PRO A 161 -14.15 5.28 1.35
CA PRO A 161 -15.04 4.79 2.41
C PRO A 161 -14.59 3.47 3.06
N ARG A 162 -13.97 2.56 2.31
CA ARG A 162 -13.50 1.26 2.84
C ARG A 162 -12.24 1.42 3.69
N GLU A 163 -11.34 2.31 3.27
CA GLU A 163 -10.16 2.67 4.04
C GLU A 163 -10.54 3.39 5.33
N TYR A 164 -11.56 4.26 5.28
CA TYR A 164 -12.12 4.92 6.45
C TYR A 164 -12.71 3.92 7.44
N GLU A 165 -13.54 2.97 6.98
CA GLU A 165 -14.09 1.92 7.84
C GLU A 165 -12.99 1.08 8.50
N THR A 166 -11.92 0.77 7.75
CA THR A 166 -10.75 0.06 8.26
C THR A 166 -10.05 0.87 9.36
N MET A 167 -9.77 2.16 9.12
CA MET A 167 -9.12 3.01 10.11
C MET A 167 -10.01 3.30 11.32
N ALA A 168 -11.33 3.36 11.16
CA ALA A 168 -12.27 3.50 12.26
C ALA A 168 -12.24 2.26 13.18
N LEU A 169 -12.13 1.06 12.60
CA LEU A 169 -11.93 -0.18 13.37
C LEU A 169 -10.61 -0.16 14.13
N VAL A 170 -9.52 0.27 13.50
CA VAL A 170 -8.19 0.42 14.14
C VAL A 170 -8.26 1.42 15.29
N THR A 171 -8.86 2.59 15.07
CA THR A 171 -9.04 3.66 16.07
C THR A 171 -9.72 3.12 17.32
N LYS A 172 -10.87 2.44 17.13
CA LYS A 172 -11.61 1.81 18.23
C LYS A 172 -10.79 0.74 18.95
N SER A 173 -10.05 -0.07 18.21
CA SER A 173 -9.29 -1.20 18.76
C SER A 173 -8.08 -0.74 19.59
N LEU A 174 -7.51 0.43 19.27
CA LEU A 174 -6.47 1.07 20.08
C LEU A 174 -7.02 1.84 21.29
N GLY A 175 -8.34 1.84 21.50
CA GLY A 175 -8.98 2.57 22.59
C GLY A 175 -9.01 4.09 22.39
N LEU A 176 -8.78 4.57 21.17
CA LEU A 176 -8.82 5.99 20.83
C LEU A 176 -10.28 6.44 20.62
N PRO A 177 -10.62 7.70 20.97
CA PRO A 177 -11.93 8.28 20.64
C PRO A 177 -12.22 8.22 19.13
N ALA A 178 -13.48 8.02 18.75
CA ALA A 178 -13.86 7.93 17.34
C ALA A 178 -13.53 9.21 16.56
N GLU A 179 -13.67 10.38 17.22
CA GLU A 179 -13.32 11.67 16.64
C GLU A 179 -11.82 11.83 16.34
N THR A 180 -10.94 10.98 16.89
CA THR A 180 -9.49 11.04 16.64
C THR A 180 -9.18 10.86 15.15
N LEU A 181 -9.88 9.96 14.47
CA LEU A 181 -9.66 9.73 13.04
C LEU A 181 -9.96 10.99 12.24
N ASP A 182 -11.15 11.58 12.43
CA ASP A 182 -11.56 12.80 11.74
C ASP A 182 -10.65 13.99 12.08
N ALA A 183 -10.25 14.11 13.35
CA ALA A 183 -9.35 15.16 13.82
C ALA A 183 -7.95 15.04 13.19
N ARG A 184 -7.40 13.83 13.07
CA ARG A 184 -6.10 13.62 12.40
C ARG A 184 -6.20 13.83 10.90
N LEU A 185 -7.26 13.34 10.25
CA LEU A 185 -7.52 13.58 8.82
C LEU A 185 -7.65 15.07 8.50
N ALA A 186 -8.13 15.91 9.42
CA ALA A 186 -8.18 17.35 9.23
C ALA A 186 -6.80 18.04 9.27
N GLN A 187 -5.80 17.41 9.92
CA GLN A 187 -4.42 17.91 9.99
C GLN A 187 -3.61 17.53 8.75
N TYR A 188 -3.86 16.36 8.18
CA TYR A 188 -3.37 16.02 6.85
C TYR A 188 -4.16 16.89 5.86
N THR A 189 -3.53 17.90 5.25
CA THR A 189 -4.15 18.66 4.14
C THR A 189 -4.38 17.71 2.96
N ILE A 190 -5.46 16.96 3.04
CA ILE A 190 -6.05 16.18 1.96
C ILE A 190 -6.59 17.23 1.00
N LYS A 191 -5.88 17.45 -0.13
CA LYS A 191 -6.37 18.32 -1.20
C LYS A 191 -7.75 17.82 -1.61
N ARG A 192 -8.78 18.59 -1.26
CA ARG A 192 -10.18 18.33 -1.61
C ARG A 192 -10.37 18.29 -3.12
#